data_AF-A0A7W5H3P7-F1
#
_entry.id   AF-A0A7W5H3P7-F1
#
_cell.length_a   1.000
_cell.length_b   1.000
_cell.length_c   1.000
_cell.angle_alpha   90.00
_cell.angle_beta   90.00
_cell.angle_gamma   90.00
#
_symmetry.space_group_name_H-M   'P 1'
#
loop_
_entity.id
_entity.type
_entity.pdbx_description
1 polymer ?
#
loop_
_entity_poly.entity_id
_entity_poly.type
_entity_poly.pdbx_seq_one_letter_code
_entity_poly.pdbx_strand_id
1 'polypeptide(L)'
;MTGSPAALDMSSLHSQRDETTSAETLRHYGRLVSGPNWRWRKAQRAVSRGHVSAHTEYGSEFWQIVDHLGGLPDGTHGTRRGDRLLDVAAAESIFHDPVLRLRVEARILARLPLDVVAARSDVAPHNVRDYCDIFFDVLDCLDSKSWLACHVIDGGNKSVSNLHNVVCRDSCWGGSAVCEHWLARIPYLDEECDLTTSRGREIKRLQLALKLYQLEREDWNHLNEIAVRLGGLLSRPSLTFVSLGHALGQRTAHQLGKFLPHEEDALQTVQIADDSHTEVGRIKLSA
;
A
#
# COMPACT_ATOMS: atom_id res chain seq x y z
N MET A 1 -12.64 53.28 -54.67
CA MET A 1 -12.49 51.82 -54.83
C MET A 1 -12.67 51.20 -53.46
N THR A 2 -13.85 50.64 -53.23
CA THR A 2 -14.35 50.10 -51.97
C THR A 2 -13.74 48.71 -51.72
N GLY A 3 -12.89 48.59 -50.70
CA GLY A 3 -12.33 47.32 -50.27
C GLY A 3 -13.35 46.50 -49.51
N SER A 4 -13.63 45.30 -50.01
CA SER A 4 -14.49 44.29 -49.41
C SER A 4 -13.85 43.71 -48.16
N PRO A 5 -14.53 43.62 -47.00
CA PRO A 5 -13.97 42.97 -45.82
C PRO A 5 -13.95 41.46 -46.02
N ALA A 6 -12.77 40.87 -45.81
CA ALA A 6 -12.54 39.43 -45.84
C ALA A 6 -13.52 38.71 -44.90
N ALA A 7 -14.24 37.73 -45.46
CA ALA A 7 -15.03 36.78 -44.69
C ALA A 7 -14.10 36.03 -43.73
N LEU A 8 -14.29 36.26 -42.44
CA LEU A 8 -13.69 35.46 -41.37
C LEU A 8 -14.16 34.02 -41.53
N ASP A 9 -13.21 33.14 -41.85
CA ASP A 9 -13.40 31.71 -41.97
C ASP A 9 -13.75 31.12 -40.59
N MET A 10 -15.06 30.97 -40.35
CA MET A 10 -15.64 30.34 -39.17
C MET A 10 -15.37 28.82 -39.10
N SER A 11 -14.70 28.24 -40.10
CA SER A 11 -14.33 26.81 -40.13
C SER A 11 -13.20 26.47 -39.15
N SER A 12 -12.41 27.46 -38.72
CA SER A 12 -11.30 27.26 -37.78
C SER A 12 -11.73 27.07 -36.32
N LEU A 13 -12.97 27.43 -35.97
CA LEU A 13 -13.51 27.29 -34.60
C LEU A 13 -14.15 25.92 -34.30
N HIS A 14 -14.27 25.04 -35.29
CA HIS A 14 -14.75 23.66 -35.07
C HIS A 14 -13.63 22.63 -34.89
N SER A 15 -12.35 23.03 -35.07
CA SER A 15 -11.21 22.11 -34.99
C SER A 15 -10.65 21.90 -33.58
N GLN A 16 -11.24 22.51 -32.54
CA GLN A 16 -10.82 22.36 -31.13
C GLN A 16 -11.67 21.35 -30.32
N ARG A 17 -12.61 20.64 -30.95
CA ARG A 17 -13.58 19.79 -30.22
C ARG A 17 -13.19 18.32 -30.03
N ASP A 18 -12.11 17.85 -30.64
CA ASP A 18 -11.73 16.43 -30.62
C ASP A 18 -10.32 16.19 -30.08
N GLU A 19 -9.89 16.93 -29.05
CA GLU A 19 -8.73 16.50 -28.25
C GLU A 19 -9.17 15.29 -27.40
N THR A 20 -8.98 14.11 -27.97
CA THR A 20 -9.12 12.85 -27.26
C THR A 20 -8.18 12.86 -26.06
N THR A 21 -8.75 12.70 -24.86
CA THR A 21 -7.93 12.61 -23.64
C THR A 21 -7.22 11.26 -23.66
N SER A 22 -5.88 11.29 -23.72
CA SER A 22 -5.06 10.07 -23.71
C SER A 22 -5.26 9.25 -22.43
N ALA A 23 -5.04 7.94 -22.54
CA ALA A 23 -5.10 7.03 -21.39
C ALA A 23 -4.14 7.39 -20.26
N GLU A 24 -2.95 7.89 -20.59
CA GLU A 24 -1.97 8.28 -19.57
C GLU A 24 -2.38 9.56 -18.83
N THR A 25 -2.91 10.56 -19.54
CA THR A 25 -3.47 11.76 -18.91
C THR A 25 -4.61 11.40 -17.95
N LEU A 26 -5.48 10.48 -18.38
CA LEU A 26 -6.59 10.00 -17.57
C LEU A 26 -6.12 9.19 -16.36
N ARG A 27 -5.09 8.36 -16.53
CA ARG A 27 -4.45 7.62 -15.44
C ARG A 27 -3.83 8.56 -14.42
N HIS A 28 -3.09 9.58 -14.87
CA HIS A 28 -2.50 10.58 -13.99
C HIS A 28 -3.58 11.33 -13.19
N TYR A 29 -4.61 11.85 -13.86
CA TYR A 29 -5.72 12.55 -13.21
C TYR A 29 -6.51 11.65 -12.27
N GLY A 30 -6.79 10.41 -12.70
CA GLY A 30 -7.48 9.39 -11.91
C GLY A 30 -6.77 9.12 -10.58
N ARG A 31 -5.45 8.91 -10.61
CA ARG A 31 -4.62 8.72 -9.41
C ARG A 31 -4.64 9.94 -8.48
N LEU A 32 -4.50 11.15 -9.03
CA LEU A 32 -4.46 12.38 -8.22
C LEU A 32 -5.79 12.67 -7.53
N VAL A 33 -6.92 12.48 -8.20
CA VAL A 33 -8.23 12.88 -7.64
C VAL A 33 -8.91 11.74 -6.90
N SER A 34 -8.75 10.53 -7.42
CA SER A 34 -9.47 9.34 -6.94
C SER A 34 -8.54 8.32 -6.29
N GLY A 35 -7.26 8.58 -6.05
CA GLY A 35 -6.40 7.66 -5.29
C GLY A 35 -6.17 6.30 -5.98
N PRO A 36 -5.78 5.26 -5.22
CA PRO A 36 -5.23 4.02 -5.78
C PRO A 36 -6.22 3.14 -6.55
N ASN A 37 -7.47 3.05 -6.09
CA ASN A 37 -8.52 2.22 -6.71
C ASN A 37 -9.39 3.00 -7.73
N TRP A 38 -8.82 4.03 -8.36
CA TRP A 38 -9.55 4.93 -9.24
C TRP A 38 -10.15 4.20 -10.45
N ARG A 39 -9.45 3.21 -11.02
CA ARG A 39 -9.93 2.42 -12.18
C ARG A 39 -11.20 1.67 -11.84
N TRP A 40 -11.18 0.90 -10.75
CA TRP A 40 -12.34 0.19 -10.24
C TRP A 40 -13.53 1.12 -10.00
N ARG A 41 -13.35 2.21 -9.25
CA ARG A 41 -14.42 3.19 -8.99
C ARG A 41 -14.99 3.82 -10.26
N LYS A 42 -14.13 4.09 -11.24
CA LYS A 42 -14.56 4.66 -12.52
C LYS A 42 -15.36 3.65 -13.34
N ALA A 43 -14.92 2.39 -13.38
CA ALA A 43 -15.61 1.31 -14.06
C ALA A 43 -16.99 1.02 -13.43
N GLN A 44 -17.07 0.97 -12.09
CA GLN A 44 -18.35 0.85 -11.39
C GLN A 44 -19.32 1.96 -11.80
N ARG A 45 -18.88 3.23 -11.80
CA ARG A 45 -19.72 4.37 -12.22
C ARG A 45 -20.15 4.27 -13.67
N ALA A 46 -19.28 3.79 -14.56
CA ALA A 46 -19.59 3.59 -15.97
C ALA A 46 -20.70 2.54 -16.14
N VAL A 47 -20.55 1.39 -15.50
CA VAL A 47 -21.55 0.30 -15.52
C VAL A 47 -22.88 0.78 -14.94
N SER A 48 -22.87 1.44 -13.78
CA SER A 48 -24.10 1.96 -13.16
C SER A 48 -24.83 3.00 -14.03
N ARG A 49 -24.12 3.75 -14.86
CA ARG A 49 -24.70 4.75 -15.78
C ARG A 49 -25.12 4.15 -17.12
N GLY A 50 -24.65 2.95 -17.46
CA GLY A 50 -24.84 2.33 -18.77
C GLY A 50 -24.16 3.07 -19.93
N HIS A 51 -23.22 3.99 -19.64
CA HIS A 51 -22.54 4.80 -20.67
C HIS A 51 -21.10 5.15 -20.29
N VAL A 52 -20.22 5.12 -21.30
CA VAL A 52 -18.81 5.53 -21.22
C VAL A 52 -18.53 6.56 -22.32
N SER A 53 -17.79 7.62 -21.97
CA SER A 53 -17.41 8.67 -22.92
C SER A 53 -16.61 8.09 -24.09
N ALA A 54 -17.04 8.38 -25.32
CA ALA A 54 -16.33 7.97 -26.53
C ALA A 54 -15.03 8.76 -26.78
N HIS A 55 -14.90 9.96 -26.20
CA HIS A 55 -13.77 10.88 -26.43
C HIS A 55 -12.61 10.66 -25.44
N THR A 56 -12.55 9.48 -24.84
CA THR A 56 -11.69 9.21 -23.71
C THR A 56 -11.11 7.82 -23.84
N GLU A 57 -9.79 7.74 -23.90
CA GLU A 57 -9.08 6.47 -23.91
C GLU A 57 -8.89 6.02 -22.46
N TYR A 58 -9.55 4.93 -22.06
CA TYR A 58 -9.50 4.47 -20.67
C TYR A 58 -8.42 3.43 -20.39
N GLY A 59 -7.75 2.92 -21.44
CA GLY A 59 -6.85 1.77 -21.34
C GLY A 59 -7.58 0.43 -21.33
N SER A 60 -6.83 -0.63 -21.57
CA SER A 60 -7.36 -1.99 -21.71
C SER A 60 -7.89 -2.56 -20.39
N GLU A 61 -7.22 -2.21 -19.30
CA GLU A 61 -7.51 -2.64 -17.93
C GLU A 61 -8.92 -2.17 -17.52
N PHE A 62 -9.27 -0.92 -17.86
CA PHE A 62 -10.60 -0.38 -17.56
C PHE A 62 -11.71 -1.19 -18.24
N TRP A 63 -11.55 -1.53 -19.52
CA TRP A 63 -12.57 -2.26 -20.26
C TRP A 63 -12.73 -3.69 -19.79
N GLN A 64 -11.63 -4.33 -19.35
CA GLN A 64 -11.70 -5.65 -18.72
C GLN A 64 -12.46 -5.61 -17.39
N ILE A 65 -12.31 -4.54 -16.59
CA ILE A 65 -13.09 -4.35 -15.36
C ILE A 65 -14.58 -4.10 -15.69
N VAL A 66 -14.89 -3.25 -16.68
CA VAL A 66 -16.28 -2.99 -17.10
C VAL A 66 -16.96 -4.28 -17.56
N ASP A 67 -16.25 -5.11 -18.31
CA ASP A 67 -16.75 -6.42 -18.74
C ASP A 67 -17.06 -7.34 -17.56
N HIS A 68 -16.15 -7.45 -16.60
CA HIS A 68 -16.35 -8.24 -15.38
C HIS A 68 -17.56 -7.76 -14.57
N LEU A 69 -17.79 -6.44 -14.51
CA LEU A 69 -18.85 -5.84 -13.70
C LEU A 69 -20.24 -5.84 -14.34
N GLY A 70 -20.33 -5.73 -15.66
CA GLY A 70 -21.63 -5.52 -16.35
C GLY A 70 -21.78 -6.20 -17.71
N GLY A 71 -20.74 -6.89 -18.18
CA GLY A 71 -20.67 -7.45 -19.54
C GLY A 71 -20.45 -6.37 -20.60
N LEU A 72 -19.56 -6.62 -21.56
CA LEU A 72 -19.47 -5.81 -22.77
C LEU A 72 -20.51 -6.25 -23.80
N PRO A 73 -21.04 -5.32 -24.64
CA PRO A 73 -21.83 -5.68 -25.80
C PRO A 73 -21.02 -6.56 -26.77
N ASP A 74 -21.70 -7.52 -27.39
CA ASP A 74 -21.12 -8.39 -28.42
C ASP A 74 -20.43 -7.57 -29.52
N GLY A 75 -19.18 -7.91 -29.85
CA GLY A 75 -18.36 -7.21 -30.86
C GLY A 75 -17.35 -6.20 -30.30
N THR A 76 -17.39 -5.87 -29.01
CA THR A 76 -16.43 -4.94 -28.39
C THR A 76 -15.22 -5.62 -27.72
N HIS A 77 -15.19 -6.96 -27.70
CA HIS A 77 -14.23 -7.73 -26.91
C HIS A 77 -12.79 -7.69 -27.45
N GLY A 78 -12.59 -7.65 -28.78
CA GLY A 78 -11.25 -7.79 -29.38
C GLY A 78 -10.40 -6.52 -29.35
N THR A 79 -10.97 -5.36 -29.70
CA THR A 79 -10.21 -4.11 -29.85
C THR A 79 -9.95 -3.37 -28.54
N ARG A 80 -10.74 -3.64 -27.49
CA ARG A 80 -10.67 -2.86 -26.24
C ARG A 80 -9.98 -3.57 -25.07
N ARG A 81 -9.80 -4.89 -25.12
CA ARG A 81 -9.17 -5.66 -24.03
C ARG A 81 -7.64 -5.71 -24.09
N GLY A 82 -7.04 -5.30 -25.22
CA GLY A 82 -5.58 -5.37 -25.40
C GLY A 82 -5.06 -6.81 -25.39
N ASP A 83 -3.73 -6.96 -25.43
CA ASP A 83 -3.07 -8.26 -25.56
C ASP A 83 -2.94 -9.02 -24.23
N ARG A 84 -2.90 -8.31 -23.09
CA ARG A 84 -2.83 -8.93 -21.75
C ARG A 84 -4.21 -9.04 -21.14
N LEU A 85 -4.63 -10.27 -20.87
CA LEU A 85 -5.84 -10.56 -20.09
C LEU A 85 -5.53 -10.51 -18.59
N LEU A 86 -6.34 -9.76 -17.85
CA LEU A 86 -6.32 -9.64 -16.39
C LEU A 86 -7.24 -10.69 -15.77
N ASP A 87 -6.82 -11.28 -14.66
CA ASP A 87 -7.71 -12.03 -13.78
C ASP A 87 -8.40 -11.09 -12.79
N VAL A 88 -9.46 -10.43 -13.25
CA VAL A 88 -10.22 -9.46 -12.44
C VAL A 88 -10.85 -10.12 -11.22
N ALA A 89 -11.29 -11.38 -11.33
CA ALA A 89 -11.90 -12.13 -10.23
C ALA A 89 -10.88 -12.46 -9.13
N ALA A 90 -9.68 -12.90 -9.51
CA ALA A 90 -8.60 -13.14 -8.55
C ALA A 90 -8.13 -11.85 -7.89
N ALA A 91 -7.98 -10.75 -8.64
CA ALA A 91 -7.64 -9.45 -8.07
C ALA A 91 -8.73 -8.94 -7.10
N GLU A 92 -10.00 -9.15 -7.44
CA GLU A 92 -11.12 -8.80 -6.58
C GLU A 92 -11.14 -9.62 -5.28
N SER A 93 -10.75 -10.90 -5.33
CA SER A 93 -10.63 -11.74 -4.13
C SER A 93 -9.61 -11.18 -3.13
N ILE A 94 -8.49 -10.62 -3.61
CA ILE A 94 -7.51 -9.91 -2.78
C ILE A 94 -8.15 -8.66 -2.19
N PHE A 95 -8.90 -7.89 -2.98
CA PHE A 95 -9.50 -6.62 -2.53
C PHE A 95 -10.52 -6.80 -1.41
N HIS A 96 -11.32 -7.87 -1.45
CA HIS A 96 -12.39 -8.10 -0.48
C HIS A 96 -11.95 -8.86 0.79
N ASP A 97 -10.80 -9.55 0.77
CA ASP A 97 -10.19 -10.12 1.98
C ASP A 97 -9.36 -9.04 2.70
N PRO A 98 -9.79 -8.51 3.86
CA PRO A 98 -9.08 -7.41 4.52
C PRO A 98 -7.67 -7.78 4.99
N VAL A 99 -7.44 -9.05 5.35
CA VAL A 99 -6.15 -9.52 5.88
C VAL A 99 -5.19 -9.74 4.72
N LEU A 100 -5.64 -10.42 3.66
CA LEU A 100 -4.82 -10.63 2.46
C LEU A 100 -4.49 -9.30 1.78
N ARG A 101 -5.49 -8.41 1.66
CA ARG A 101 -5.31 -7.05 1.16
C ARG A 101 -4.23 -6.30 1.92
N LEU A 102 -4.32 -6.31 3.25
CA LEU A 102 -3.33 -5.65 4.11
C LEU A 102 -1.93 -6.21 3.88
N ARG A 103 -1.78 -7.54 3.80
CA ARG A 103 -0.49 -8.19 3.54
C ARG A 103 0.11 -7.78 2.19
N VAL A 104 -0.70 -7.71 1.14
CA VAL A 104 -0.26 -7.34 -0.21
C VAL A 104 0.09 -5.85 -0.27
N GLU A 105 -0.82 -4.97 0.15
CA GLU A 105 -0.60 -3.51 0.08
C GLU A 105 0.57 -3.05 0.95
N ALA A 106 0.69 -3.57 2.18
CA ALA A 106 1.79 -3.21 3.07
C ALA A 106 3.16 -3.57 2.49
N ARG A 107 3.28 -4.73 1.83
CA ARG A 107 4.54 -5.17 1.22
C ARG A 107 4.88 -4.39 -0.05
N ILE A 108 3.87 -4.03 -0.86
CA ILE A 108 4.06 -3.13 -2.01
C ILE A 108 4.58 -1.77 -1.52
N LEU A 109 3.96 -1.21 -0.47
CA LEU A 109 4.38 0.07 0.11
C LEU A 109 5.77 0.01 0.75
N ALA A 110 6.13 -1.14 1.32
CA ALA A 110 7.49 -1.42 1.78
C ALA A 110 8.50 -1.64 0.65
N ARG A 111 8.10 -1.44 -0.61
CA ARG A 111 8.93 -1.52 -1.83
C ARG A 111 9.49 -2.91 -2.09
N LEU A 112 8.81 -3.97 -1.66
CA LEU A 112 9.18 -5.32 -2.07
C LEU A 112 8.84 -5.54 -3.56
N PRO A 113 9.70 -6.26 -4.30
CA PRO A 113 9.37 -6.70 -5.66
C PRO A 113 8.08 -7.53 -5.70
N LEU A 114 7.26 -7.39 -6.75
CA LEU A 114 5.92 -7.98 -6.80
C LEU A 114 5.92 -9.52 -6.74
N ASP A 115 6.96 -10.16 -7.26
CA ASP A 115 7.22 -11.60 -7.14
C ASP A 115 7.47 -12.01 -5.68
N VAL A 116 8.21 -11.20 -4.92
CA VAL A 116 8.43 -11.41 -3.49
C VAL A 116 7.13 -11.16 -2.70
N VAL A 117 6.37 -10.12 -3.07
CA VAL A 117 5.04 -9.86 -2.47
C VAL A 117 4.12 -11.06 -2.66
N ALA A 118 4.08 -11.60 -3.87
CA ALA A 118 3.30 -12.77 -4.23
C ALA A 118 3.68 -13.99 -3.39
N ALA A 119 4.96 -14.35 -3.36
CA ALA A 119 5.46 -15.48 -2.59
C ALA A 119 5.16 -15.36 -1.09
N ARG A 120 5.37 -14.17 -0.49
CA ARG A 120 5.14 -13.94 0.95
C ARG A 120 3.66 -13.78 1.32
N SER A 121 2.81 -13.55 0.34
CA SER A 121 1.36 -13.41 0.55
C SER A 121 0.60 -14.67 0.17
N ASP A 122 1.29 -15.70 -0.33
CA ASP A 122 0.70 -16.94 -0.86
C ASP A 122 -0.30 -16.66 -2.00
N VAL A 123 0.12 -15.78 -2.92
CA VAL A 123 -0.66 -15.35 -4.08
C VAL A 123 0.16 -15.56 -5.34
N ALA A 124 -0.49 -15.88 -6.46
CA ALA A 124 0.20 -15.99 -7.73
C ALA A 124 0.77 -14.63 -8.20
N PRO A 125 1.99 -14.57 -8.77
CA PRO A 125 2.60 -13.29 -9.17
C PRO A 125 1.78 -12.45 -10.17
N HIS A 126 1.03 -13.09 -11.06
CA HIS A 126 0.16 -12.40 -12.00
C HIS A 126 -1.03 -11.74 -11.28
N ASN A 127 -1.63 -12.39 -10.28
CA ASN A 127 -2.74 -11.82 -9.49
C ASN A 127 -2.31 -10.56 -8.72
N VAL A 128 -1.06 -10.51 -8.22
CA VAL A 128 -0.54 -9.29 -7.57
C VAL A 128 -0.38 -8.15 -8.56
N ARG A 129 0.10 -8.43 -9.78
CA ARG A 129 0.21 -7.42 -10.84
C ARG A 129 -1.16 -6.89 -11.23
N ASP A 130 -2.10 -7.79 -11.50
CA ASP A 130 -3.46 -7.44 -11.87
C ASP A 130 -4.17 -6.68 -10.73
N TYR A 131 -3.90 -7.03 -9.47
CA TYR A 131 -4.35 -6.27 -8.31
C TYR A 131 -3.82 -4.82 -8.31
N CYS A 132 -2.53 -4.62 -8.57
CA CYS A 132 -1.96 -3.27 -8.72
C CYS A 132 -2.63 -2.50 -9.87
N ASP A 133 -2.88 -3.17 -10.98
CA ASP A 133 -3.49 -2.54 -12.15
C ASP A 133 -4.94 -2.14 -11.89
N ILE A 134 -5.71 -2.93 -11.14
CA ILE A 134 -7.15 -2.73 -10.95
C ILE A 134 -7.46 -1.89 -9.70
N PHE A 135 -6.85 -2.23 -8.57
CA PHE A 135 -7.24 -1.75 -7.24
C PHE A 135 -6.17 -0.89 -6.55
N PHE A 136 -4.90 -1.04 -6.93
CA PHE A 136 -3.79 -0.42 -6.20
C PHE A 136 -2.73 0.20 -7.13
N ASP A 137 -3.16 1.15 -7.98
CA ASP A 137 -2.31 1.82 -8.98
C ASP A 137 -1.38 2.86 -8.30
N VAL A 138 -0.37 2.35 -7.59
CA VAL A 138 0.55 3.16 -6.76
C VAL A 138 2.01 3.07 -7.20
N LEU A 139 2.37 2.15 -8.08
CA LEU A 139 3.77 1.80 -8.35
C LEU A 139 4.62 3.00 -8.79
N ASP A 140 4.10 3.83 -9.70
CA ASP A 140 4.79 5.05 -10.16
C ASP A 140 4.75 6.20 -9.13
N CYS A 141 4.01 6.03 -8.03
CA CYS A 141 3.83 7.02 -6.98
C CYS A 141 4.50 6.62 -5.65
N LEU A 142 5.23 5.49 -5.60
CA LEU A 142 5.88 5.00 -4.39
C LEU A 142 6.94 5.96 -3.82
N ASP A 143 7.49 6.85 -4.64
CA ASP A 143 8.43 7.90 -4.20
C ASP A 143 7.74 9.20 -3.76
N SER A 144 6.45 9.36 -4.07
CA SER A 144 5.69 10.55 -3.72
C SER A 144 5.10 10.43 -2.32
N LYS A 145 5.89 10.79 -1.31
CA LYS A 145 5.48 10.73 0.11
C LYS A 145 4.19 11.49 0.40
N SER A 146 4.02 12.67 -0.20
CA SER A 146 2.81 13.49 -0.02
C SER A 146 1.59 12.80 -0.64
N TRP A 147 1.73 12.21 -1.81
CA TRP A 147 0.63 11.48 -2.45
C TRP A 147 0.23 10.24 -1.65
N LEU A 148 1.20 9.46 -1.16
CA LEU A 148 0.94 8.28 -0.33
C LEU A 148 0.26 8.67 0.99
N ALA A 149 0.71 9.76 1.63
CA ALA A 149 0.04 10.32 2.80
C ALA A 149 -1.41 10.68 2.48
N CYS A 150 -1.64 11.46 1.43
CA CYS A 150 -2.97 11.96 1.09
C CYS A 150 -3.95 10.91 0.56
N HIS A 151 -3.50 9.81 -0.07
CA HIS A 151 -4.38 8.89 -0.79
C HIS A 151 -4.37 7.45 -0.27
N VAL A 152 -3.31 7.02 0.41
CA VAL A 152 -3.18 5.65 0.91
C VAL A 152 -3.29 5.62 2.43
N ILE A 153 -2.62 6.54 3.13
CA ILE A 153 -2.57 6.55 4.60
C ILE A 153 -3.76 7.33 5.18
N ASP A 154 -3.95 8.56 4.73
CA ASP A 154 -4.97 9.49 5.24
C ASP A 154 -6.08 9.77 4.22
N GLY A 155 -6.27 8.88 3.24
CA GLY A 155 -7.13 9.01 2.05
C GLY A 155 -8.62 9.24 2.26
N GLY A 156 -9.06 9.65 3.45
CA GLY A 156 -10.44 9.96 3.80
C GLY A 156 -11.38 8.77 3.74
N ASN A 157 -10.90 7.59 3.32
CA ASN A 157 -11.70 6.41 3.17
C ASN A 157 -11.98 5.80 4.55
N LYS A 158 -13.07 6.26 5.17
CA LYS A 158 -13.51 5.81 6.51
C LYS A 158 -13.74 4.30 6.58
N SER A 159 -13.90 3.61 5.45
CA SER A 159 -14.12 2.17 5.38
C SER A 159 -12.86 1.34 5.65
N VAL A 160 -11.67 1.94 5.62
CA VAL A 160 -10.41 1.23 5.88
C VAL A 160 -10.11 1.22 7.38
N SER A 161 -9.78 0.05 7.92
CA SER A 161 -9.52 -0.13 9.35
C SER A 161 -8.29 0.67 9.79
N ASN A 162 -8.28 1.12 11.06
CA ASN A 162 -7.13 1.84 11.62
C ASN A 162 -5.84 1.00 11.56
N LEU A 163 -5.97 -0.33 11.76
CA LEU A 163 -4.87 -1.28 11.59
C LEU A 163 -4.25 -1.19 10.20
N HIS A 164 -5.09 -1.21 9.16
CA HIS A 164 -4.61 -1.15 7.79
C HIS A 164 -3.82 0.14 7.52
N ASN A 165 -4.36 1.29 7.92
CA ASN A 165 -3.67 2.58 7.74
C ASN A 165 -2.32 2.63 8.47
N VAL A 166 -2.27 2.19 9.73
CA VAL A 166 -1.03 2.22 10.53
C VAL A 166 0.02 1.29 9.95
N VAL A 167 -0.36 0.05 9.62
CA VAL A 167 0.59 -0.92 9.06
C VAL A 167 1.09 -0.48 7.68
N CYS A 168 0.21 0.01 6.80
CA CYS A 168 0.60 0.52 5.49
C CYS A 168 1.52 1.75 5.59
N ARG A 169 1.21 2.68 6.52
CA ARG A 169 2.03 3.86 6.81
C ARG A 169 3.43 3.47 7.31
N ASP A 170 3.48 2.63 8.34
CA ASP A 170 4.73 2.23 8.96
C ASP A 170 5.57 1.37 8.01
N SER A 171 4.93 0.54 7.17
CA SER A 171 5.59 -0.21 6.10
C SER A 171 6.17 0.71 5.03
N CYS A 172 5.43 1.75 4.62
CA CYS A 172 5.89 2.73 3.64
C CYS A 172 7.15 3.47 4.08
N TRP A 173 7.23 3.87 5.36
CA TRP A 173 8.35 4.66 5.87
C TRP A 173 9.46 3.83 6.51
N GLY A 174 9.13 2.64 7.00
CA GLY A 174 10.05 1.73 7.69
C GLY A 174 10.60 0.60 6.81
N GLY A 175 10.04 0.40 5.62
CA GLY A 175 10.46 -0.63 4.68
C GLY A 175 10.08 -2.06 5.09
N SER A 176 10.72 -3.03 4.45
CA SER A 176 10.37 -4.46 4.54
C SER A 176 10.44 -5.03 5.95
N ALA A 177 11.47 -4.67 6.72
CA ALA A 177 11.67 -5.16 8.09
C ALA A 177 10.51 -4.76 9.01
N VAL A 178 10.06 -3.50 8.92
CA VAL A 178 8.93 -2.99 9.72
C VAL A 178 7.61 -3.61 9.26
N CYS A 179 7.45 -3.78 7.94
CA CYS A 179 6.29 -4.46 7.37
C CYS A 179 6.13 -5.87 7.92
N GLU A 180 7.15 -6.72 7.79
CA GLU A 180 7.07 -8.11 8.27
C GLU A 180 6.96 -8.20 9.79
N HIS A 181 7.59 -7.27 10.52
CA HIS A 181 7.42 -7.17 11.96
C HIS A 181 5.95 -6.99 12.33
N TRP A 182 5.27 -6.00 11.73
CA TRP A 182 3.85 -5.75 11.94
C TRP A 182 3.00 -6.96 11.55
N LEU A 183 3.16 -7.49 10.33
CA LEU A 183 2.36 -8.58 9.81
C LEU A 183 2.44 -9.85 10.68
N ALA A 184 3.63 -10.17 11.19
CA ALA A 184 3.83 -11.32 12.08
C ALA A 184 3.14 -11.17 13.45
N ARG A 185 2.75 -9.94 13.84
CA ARG A 185 2.19 -9.65 15.18
C ARG A 185 0.71 -9.37 15.18
N ILE A 186 0.11 -9.16 14.00
CA ILE A 186 -1.34 -8.95 13.83
C ILE A 186 -2.19 -9.98 14.60
N PRO A 187 -1.93 -11.30 14.53
CA PRO A 187 -2.76 -12.29 15.22
C PRO A 187 -2.83 -12.13 16.74
N TYR A 188 -1.83 -11.48 17.35
CA TYR A 188 -1.70 -11.32 18.80
C TYR A 188 -2.17 -9.95 19.30
N LEU A 189 -2.60 -9.05 18.40
CA LEU A 189 -2.93 -7.67 18.77
C LEU A 189 -4.16 -7.56 19.68
N ASP A 190 -5.03 -8.54 19.70
CA ASP A 190 -6.23 -8.56 20.55
C ASP A 190 -6.03 -9.35 21.86
N GLU A 191 -4.85 -9.95 22.06
CA GLU A 191 -4.55 -10.74 23.25
C GLU A 191 -4.19 -9.87 24.47
N GLU A 192 -4.52 -10.37 25.67
CA GLU A 192 -4.01 -9.78 26.91
C GLU A 192 -2.49 -9.97 26.98
N CYS A 193 -1.79 -8.87 27.28
CA CYS A 193 -0.33 -8.84 27.26
C CYS A 193 0.25 -8.93 28.67
N ASP A 194 1.11 -9.92 28.91
CA ASP A 194 1.97 -9.94 30.10
C ASP A 194 3.13 -8.94 29.96
N LEU A 195 3.02 -7.80 30.65
CA LEU A 195 4.00 -6.72 30.61
C LEU A 195 5.34 -7.05 31.30
N THR A 196 5.41 -8.16 32.03
CA THR A 196 6.68 -8.63 32.61
C THR A 196 7.61 -9.23 31.54
N THR A 197 7.04 -9.72 30.43
CA THR A 197 7.79 -10.28 29.31
C THR A 197 8.18 -9.23 28.27
N SER A 198 9.28 -9.45 27.54
CA SER A 198 9.68 -8.60 26.41
C SER A 198 8.62 -8.59 25.31
N ARG A 199 8.11 -9.78 24.96
CA ARG A 199 7.06 -9.98 23.96
C ARG A 199 5.77 -9.24 24.33
N GLY A 200 5.28 -9.37 25.57
CA GLY A 200 4.05 -8.68 25.98
C GLY A 200 4.22 -7.16 26.00
N ARG A 201 5.39 -6.62 26.37
CA ARG A 201 5.66 -5.18 26.22
C ARG A 201 5.67 -4.72 24.77
N GLU A 202 6.20 -5.54 23.87
CA GLU A 202 6.25 -5.25 22.44
C GLU A 202 4.84 -5.22 21.83
N ILE A 203 4.03 -6.26 22.04
CA ILE A 203 2.63 -6.29 21.58
C ILE A 203 1.84 -5.12 22.19
N LYS A 204 2.06 -4.81 23.48
CA LYS A 204 1.38 -3.67 24.12
C LYS A 204 1.75 -2.34 23.45
N ARG A 205 3.00 -2.15 23.04
CA ARG A 205 3.41 -0.94 22.30
C ARG A 205 2.70 -0.82 20.97
N LEU A 206 2.54 -1.93 20.23
CA LEU A 206 1.80 -1.94 18.96
C LEU A 206 0.31 -1.64 19.18
N GLN A 207 -0.32 -2.24 20.19
CA GLN A 207 -1.69 -1.92 20.60
C GLN A 207 -1.85 -0.43 20.93
N LEU A 208 -0.91 0.16 21.68
CA LEU A 208 -0.93 1.58 22.03
C LEU A 208 -0.72 2.47 20.80
N ALA A 209 0.14 2.09 19.85
CA ALA A 209 0.34 2.83 18.60
C ALA A 209 -0.95 2.89 17.76
N LEU A 210 -1.70 1.78 17.70
CA LEU A 210 -3.01 1.72 17.03
C LEU A 210 -4.03 2.62 17.72
N LYS A 211 -4.13 2.56 19.05
CA LYS A 211 -5.04 3.41 19.82
C LYS A 211 -4.70 4.89 19.69
N LEU A 212 -3.41 5.24 19.70
CA LEU A 212 -2.97 6.62 19.49
C LEU A 212 -3.40 7.12 18.11
N TYR A 213 -3.16 6.34 17.06
CA TYR A 213 -3.60 6.71 15.70
C TYR A 213 -5.12 6.87 15.60
N GLN A 214 -5.89 5.99 16.24
CA GLN A 214 -7.34 6.12 16.29
C GLN A 214 -7.78 7.43 16.95
N LEU A 215 -7.19 7.76 18.11
CA LEU A 215 -7.49 9.00 18.82
C LEU A 215 -7.10 10.25 18.01
N GLU A 216 -5.93 10.23 17.35
CA GLU A 216 -5.48 11.32 16.47
C GLU A 216 -6.47 11.58 15.33
N ARG A 217 -7.11 10.53 14.81
CA ARG A 217 -8.06 10.63 13.69
C ARG A 217 -9.47 11.00 14.15
N GLU A 218 -9.92 10.52 15.30
CA GLU A 218 -11.29 10.71 15.80
C GLU A 218 -11.45 12.01 16.60
N ASP A 219 -10.43 12.41 17.38
CA ASP A 219 -10.56 13.49 18.36
C ASP A 219 -9.29 14.34 18.51
N TRP A 220 -8.80 14.85 17.38
CA TRP A 220 -7.65 15.75 17.33
C TRP A 220 -7.81 16.99 18.23
N ASN A 221 -9.04 17.50 18.33
CA ASN A 221 -9.32 18.69 19.13
C ASN A 221 -9.20 18.42 20.63
N HIS A 222 -9.72 17.29 21.11
CA HIS A 222 -9.57 16.90 22.51
C HIS A 222 -8.13 16.57 22.87
N LEU A 223 -7.37 15.94 21.97
CA LEU A 223 -5.93 15.71 22.17
C LEU A 223 -5.16 17.03 22.30
N ASN A 224 -5.47 18.04 21.48
CA ASN A 224 -4.89 19.38 21.63
C ASN A 224 -5.29 20.03 22.95
N GLU A 225 -6.54 19.90 23.38
CA GLU A 225 -7.00 20.43 24.66
C GLU A 225 -6.25 19.79 25.84
N ILE A 226 -6.10 18.46 25.83
CA ILE A 226 -5.32 17.72 26.84
C ILE A 226 -3.85 18.16 26.81
N ALA A 227 -3.25 18.30 25.62
CA ALA A 227 -1.86 18.76 25.46
C ALA A 227 -1.64 20.17 26.03
N VAL A 228 -2.60 21.07 25.80
CA VAL A 228 -2.60 22.43 26.37
C VAL A 228 -2.75 22.37 27.90
N ARG A 229 -3.66 21.53 28.42
CA ARG A 229 -3.91 21.38 29.86
C ARG A 229 -2.74 20.75 30.63
N LEU A 230 -2.00 19.83 30.00
CA LEU A 230 -0.83 19.18 30.60
C LEU A 230 0.44 20.04 30.58
N GLY A 231 0.36 21.31 30.17
CA GLY A 231 1.46 22.26 30.34
C GLY A 231 2.72 21.89 29.56
N GLY A 232 2.58 21.51 28.28
CA GLY A 232 3.73 21.49 27.38
C GLY A 232 4.74 20.37 27.61
N LEU A 233 4.32 19.17 28.04
CA LEU A 233 5.14 17.95 27.86
C LEU A 233 5.46 17.65 26.37
N LEU A 234 4.78 18.33 25.45
CA LEU A 234 5.03 18.32 24.01
C LEU A 234 5.80 19.55 23.49
N SER A 235 6.41 20.37 24.36
CA SER A 235 7.37 21.42 23.98
C SER A 235 8.69 20.82 23.45
N ARG A 236 8.61 19.90 22.49
CA ARG A 236 9.67 19.66 21.53
C ARG A 236 9.50 20.69 20.40
N PRO A 237 10.61 21.17 19.81
CA PRO A 237 10.56 22.18 18.77
C PRO A 237 9.59 21.77 17.67
N SER A 238 8.88 22.75 17.11
CA SER A 238 7.97 22.60 15.98
C SER A 238 8.68 21.86 14.84
N LEU A 239 8.52 20.55 14.80
CA LEU A 239 8.93 19.71 13.71
C LEU A 239 8.01 20.06 12.54
N THR A 240 8.56 20.80 11.60
CA THR A 240 8.04 21.00 10.26
C THR A 240 7.49 19.67 9.72
N PHE A 241 6.16 19.56 9.64
CA PHE A 241 5.37 18.62 8.82
C PHE A 241 5.91 17.20 8.63
N VAL A 242 6.51 16.63 9.66
CA VAL A 242 6.77 15.20 9.77
C VAL A 242 5.93 14.76 10.94
N SER A 243 4.78 14.15 10.62
CA SER A 243 3.83 13.58 11.58
C SER A 243 4.59 12.96 12.76
N LEU A 244 4.16 13.23 13.98
CA LEU A 244 4.68 12.58 15.19
C LEU A 244 4.77 11.06 14.99
N GLY A 245 3.84 10.48 14.23
CA GLY A 245 3.85 9.10 13.79
C GLY A 245 5.02 8.73 12.85
N HIS A 246 5.49 9.63 11.98
CA HIS A 246 6.70 9.42 11.17
C HIS A 246 7.98 9.57 12.02
N ALA A 247 8.03 10.47 13.00
CA ALA A 247 9.20 10.58 13.89
C ALA A 247 9.30 9.39 14.86
N LEU A 248 8.17 8.95 15.43
CA LEU A 248 8.07 7.75 16.24
C LEU A 248 8.23 6.48 15.38
N GLY A 249 7.68 6.47 14.17
CA GLY A 249 7.84 5.39 13.19
C GLY A 249 9.28 5.23 12.76
N GLN A 250 9.99 6.31 12.40
CA GLN A 250 11.43 6.25 12.10
C GLN A 250 12.24 5.80 13.31
N ARG A 251 11.92 6.29 14.52
CA ARG A 251 12.65 5.89 15.72
C ARG A 251 12.40 4.42 16.08
N THR A 252 11.17 3.93 15.89
CA THR A 252 10.80 2.54 16.14
C THR A 252 11.37 1.62 15.07
N ALA A 253 11.27 1.99 13.79
CA ALA A 253 11.91 1.30 12.67
C ALA A 253 13.44 1.24 12.82
N HIS A 254 14.07 2.35 13.21
CA HIS A 254 15.51 2.43 13.43
C HIS A 254 15.96 1.65 14.68
N GLN A 255 15.15 1.59 15.74
CA GLN A 255 15.46 0.73 16.89
C GLN A 255 15.19 -0.74 16.59
N LEU A 256 14.09 -1.09 15.92
CA LEU A 256 13.81 -2.46 15.47
C LEU A 256 14.88 -2.95 14.49
N GLY A 257 15.33 -2.11 13.56
CA GLY A 257 16.45 -2.42 12.66
C GLY A 257 17.81 -2.59 13.36
N LYS A 258 17.97 -2.08 14.59
CA LYS A 258 19.15 -2.35 15.43
C LYS A 258 19.06 -3.66 16.21
N PHE A 259 17.85 -4.20 16.38
CA PHE A 259 17.59 -5.47 17.08
C PHE A 259 17.34 -6.64 16.12
N LEU A 260 17.14 -6.36 14.84
CA LEU A 260 17.16 -7.37 13.79
C LEU A 260 18.63 -7.61 13.41
N PRO A 261 19.16 -8.84 13.55
CA PRO A 261 20.50 -9.15 13.10
C PRO A 261 20.58 -8.84 11.60
N HIS A 262 21.66 -8.16 11.18
CA HIS A 262 22.02 -8.10 9.78
C HIS A 262 22.12 -9.55 9.27
N GLU A 263 21.39 -9.87 8.20
CA GLU A 263 21.34 -11.23 7.61
C GLU A 263 22.72 -11.79 7.19
N GLU A 264 23.81 -11.03 7.34
CA GLU A 264 25.18 -11.52 7.17
C GLU A 264 25.71 -12.30 8.38
N ASP A 265 25.18 -12.08 9.59
CA ASP A 265 25.62 -12.81 10.80
C ASP A 265 24.83 -14.12 11.05
N ALA A 266 23.69 -14.32 10.38
CA ALA A 266 22.90 -15.55 10.51
C ALA A 266 23.47 -16.75 9.73
N LEU A 267 24.51 -16.54 8.91
CA LEU A 267 25.18 -17.59 8.15
C LEU A 267 26.52 -18.04 8.74
N GLN A 268 26.97 -17.48 9.87
CA GLN A 268 28.22 -17.91 10.53
C GLN A 268 28.03 -18.78 11.79
N THR A 269 26.82 -18.95 12.30
CA THR A 269 26.57 -19.69 13.56
C THR A 269 26.10 -21.15 13.37
N VAL A 270 26.25 -21.72 12.17
CA VAL A 270 25.94 -23.14 11.88
C VAL A 270 27.16 -23.92 11.37
N GLN A 271 28.36 -23.52 11.79
CA GLN A 271 29.53 -24.40 11.74
C GLN A 271 30.20 -24.36 13.10
N ILE A 272 30.62 -25.55 13.59
CA ILE A 272 31.16 -25.84 14.93
C ILE A 272 30.08 -26.25 15.94
N ALA A 273 29.61 -27.49 15.81
CA ALA A 273 29.60 -28.47 16.90
C ALA A 273 29.07 -29.81 16.38
N ASP A 274 29.88 -30.51 15.60
CA ASP A 274 29.75 -31.97 15.53
C ASP A 274 31.16 -32.58 15.42
N ASP A 275 31.33 -33.73 16.06
CA ASP A 275 32.52 -34.58 16.11
C ASP A 275 33.58 -34.28 17.19
N SER A 276 33.23 -34.59 18.44
CA SER A 276 34.13 -35.38 19.28
C SER A 276 33.35 -36.05 20.41
N HIS A 277 33.17 -37.38 20.37
CA HIS A 277 33.37 -38.30 21.51
C HIS A 277 33.04 -39.76 21.14
N THR A 278 34.09 -40.51 20.80
CA THR A 278 34.26 -41.97 20.86
C THR A 278 35.79 -42.13 20.93
N GLU A 279 36.47 -42.86 21.82
CA GLU A 279 36.18 -44.06 22.59
C GLU A 279 36.96 -44.07 23.92
N VAL A 280 36.50 -44.97 24.78
CA VAL A 280 36.96 -45.33 26.12
C VAL A 280 38.08 -46.38 26.08
N GLY A 281 39.09 -46.22 26.92
CA GLY A 281 39.67 -47.33 27.71
C GLY A 281 40.87 -48.10 27.14
N ARG A 282 42.08 -47.77 27.61
CA ARG A 282 43.16 -48.76 27.84
C ARG A 282 43.87 -48.48 29.16
N ILE A 283 43.58 -49.31 30.14
CA ILE A 283 44.33 -49.47 31.39
C ILE A 283 45.56 -50.33 31.07
N LYS A 284 46.77 -49.83 31.36
CA LYS A 284 47.99 -50.65 31.47
C LYS A 284 48.22 -50.96 32.95
N LEU A 285 48.21 -52.24 33.29
CA LEU A 285 48.78 -52.77 34.54
C LEU A 285 50.16 -53.33 34.21
N SER A 286 51.14 -52.93 35.01
CA SER A 286 52.51 -53.44 35.02
C SER A 286 52.61 -54.63 35.98
N ALA A 287 53.06 -55.78 35.46
CA ALA A 287 53.96 -56.74 36.09
C ALA A 287 54.56 -57.61 34.97
#